data_AF-A0A399W9X3-F1
#
_entry.id   AF-A0A399W9X3-F1
#
_cell.length_a   1.000
_cell.length_b   1.000
_cell.length_c   1.000
_cell.angle_alpha   90.00
_cell.angle_beta   90.00
_cell.angle_gamma   90.00
#
_symmetry.space_group_name_H-M   'P 1'
#
loop_
_entity.id
_entity.type
_entity.pdbx_description
1 polymer ?
#
loop_
_entity_poly.entity_id
_entity_poly.type
_entity_poly.pdbx_seq_one_letter_code
_entity_poly.pdbx_strand_id
1 'polypeptide(L)'
;MNADVGKVGIGTTAPDQRLSVNGNASKTGGGSWLVFSDERLKNIYGSFDAGLNEVLQLQPIIYRYKKGNSLNIPDEGEHIGFSAQEVQKVIPEAVTENSKGYLMMDNDPILWAMLNAIKELKAEMKL
;
A
#
# COMPACT_ATOMS: atom_id res chain seq x y z
N MET A 1 18.10 16.87 30.91
CA MET A 1 17.43 15.74 30.22
C MET A 1 16.02 16.21 29.92
N ASN A 2 15.75 16.64 28.69
CA ASN A 2 14.43 17.19 28.34
C ASN A 2 13.49 16.06 27.93
N ALA A 3 12.26 16.19 28.39
CA ALA A 3 11.17 15.26 28.19
C ALA A 3 10.69 15.29 26.72
N ASP A 4 11.33 14.50 25.86
CA ASP A 4 10.68 14.04 24.63
C ASP A 4 9.61 13.03 25.04
N VAL A 5 8.39 13.51 25.14
CA VAL A 5 7.21 12.74 25.55
C VAL A 5 6.90 11.70 24.47
N GLY A 6 7.60 10.56 24.48
CA GLY A 6 7.20 9.30 23.83
C GLY A 6 6.99 9.33 22.32
N LYS A 7 7.64 10.24 21.58
CA LYS A 7 7.65 10.23 20.11
C LYS A 7 8.86 9.48 19.57
N VAL A 8 8.64 8.60 18.60
CA VAL A 8 9.69 7.83 17.93
C VAL A 8 9.76 8.28 16.46
N GLY A 9 10.92 8.78 16.06
CA GLY A 9 11.23 9.13 14.67
C GLY A 9 12.14 8.07 14.04
N ILE A 10 11.77 7.54 12.88
CA ILE A 10 12.63 6.68 12.05
C ILE A 10 12.88 7.41 10.73
N GLY A 11 14.14 7.71 10.41
CA GLY A 11 14.49 8.52 9.24
C GLY A 11 14.18 10.02 9.37
N THR A 12 13.81 10.49 10.56
CA THR A 12 13.55 11.92 10.85
C THR A 12 13.98 12.26 12.28
N THR A 13 14.49 13.48 12.48
CA THR A 13 14.79 14.05 13.80
C THR A 13 13.66 14.95 14.32
N ALA A 14 12.60 15.15 13.52
CA ALA A 14 11.47 16.01 13.86
C ALA A 14 10.15 15.24 13.70
N PRO A 15 9.87 14.23 14.55
CA PRO A 15 8.61 13.50 14.49
C PRO A 15 7.44 14.42 14.90
N ASP A 16 6.45 14.52 14.02
CA ASP A 16 5.22 15.27 14.24
C ASP A 16 4.11 14.42 14.89
N GLN A 17 4.16 13.10 14.74
CA GLN A 17 3.28 12.11 15.38
C GLN A 17 3.98 11.31 16.48
N ARG A 18 3.25 10.42 17.19
CA ARG A 18 3.87 9.50 18.17
C ARG A 18 4.85 8.52 17.53
N LEU A 19 4.60 8.12 16.30
CA LEU A 19 5.53 7.40 15.45
C LEU A 19 5.52 8.10 14.08
N SER A 20 6.64 8.70 13.70
CA SER A 20 6.85 9.24 12.34
C SER A 20 7.93 8.44 11.66
N VAL A 21 7.63 7.89 10.48
CA VAL A 21 8.58 7.13 9.66
C VAL A 21 8.74 7.83 8.32
N ASN A 22 9.93 8.37 8.06
CA ASN A 22 10.31 8.87 6.75
C ASN A 22 10.96 7.72 5.97
N GLY A 23 10.13 6.89 5.33
CA GLY A 23 10.56 5.70 4.61
C GLY A 23 9.52 4.58 4.73
N ASN A 24 9.96 3.34 4.49
CA ASN A 24 9.08 2.17 4.53
C ASN A 24 8.93 1.61 5.95
N ALA A 25 7.73 1.13 6.28
CA ALA A 25 7.43 0.43 7.52
C ALA A 25 6.56 -0.80 7.26
N SER A 26 6.75 -1.85 8.05
CA SER A 26 5.92 -3.05 8.01
C SER A 26 5.12 -3.17 9.29
N LYS A 27 3.79 -3.35 9.19
CA LYS A 27 2.91 -3.63 10.32
C LYS A 27 1.98 -4.78 9.96
N THR A 28 1.91 -5.80 10.80
CA THR A 28 0.88 -6.85 10.68
C THR A 28 -0.49 -6.22 10.89
N GLY A 29 -1.37 -6.32 9.88
CA GLY A 29 -2.66 -5.64 9.84
C GLY A 29 -2.55 -4.13 10.00
N GLY A 30 -2.54 -3.39 8.88
CA GLY A 30 -2.46 -1.93 8.90
C GLY A 30 -3.46 -1.33 7.93
N GLY A 31 -4.33 -0.45 8.42
CA GLY A 31 -5.12 0.44 7.57
C GLY A 31 -4.26 1.57 7.00
N SER A 32 -4.91 2.56 6.39
CA SER A 32 -4.25 3.73 5.82
C SER A 32 -3.43 4.50 6.85
N TRP A 33 -2.23 4.91 6.47
CA TRP A 33 -1.38 5.81 7.25
C TRP A 33 -1.68 7.26 6.89
N LEU A 34 -1.43 8.17 7.82
CA LEU A 34 -1.28 9.58 7.45
C LEU A 34 0.05 9.73 6.70
N VAL A 35 -0.01 10.24 5.49
CA VAL A 35 1.15 10.43 4.60
C VAL A 35 1.28 11.89 4.19
N PHE A 36 2.51 12.39 4.05
CA PHE A 36 2.75 13.73 3.53
C PHE A 36 2.31 13.81 2.07
N SER A 37 1.34 14.68 1.76
CA SER A 37 0.76 14.76 0.41
C SER A 37 0.63 16.20 -0.12
N ASP A 38 1.11 17.20 0.63
CA ASP A 38 1.13 18.62 0.22
C ASP A 38 1.94 18.82 -1.07
N GLU A 39 1.40 19.55 -2.04
CA GLU A 39 2.04 19.78 -3.35
C GLU A 39 3.40 20.47 -3.23
N ARG A 40 3.63 21.28 -2.20
CA ARG A 40 4.93 21.94 -1.96
C ARG A 40 6.05 20.97 -1.64
N LEU A 41 5.72 19.73 -1.28
CA LEU A 41 6.66 18.66 -0.96
C LEU A 41 6.88 17.71 -2.15
N LYS A 42 6.28 18.00 -3.32
CA LYS A 42 6.25 17.09 -4.47
C LYS A 42 6.78 17.77 -5.72
N ASN A 43 7.49 17.00 -6.52
CA ASN A 43 7.61 17.26 -7.95
C ASN A 43 6.58 16.38 -8.66
N ILE A 44 5.64 16.99 -9.38
CA ILE A 44 4.53 16.28 -10.05
C ILE A 44 4.95 15.99 -11.50
N TYR A 45 4.89 14.72 -11.91
CA TYR A 45 5.40 14.27 -13.21
C TYR A 45 4.31 13.76 -14.17
N GLY A 46 3.06 13.58 -13.74
CA GLY A 46 1.99 13.05 -14.59
C GLY A 46 0.76 12.59 -13.81
N SER A 47 -0.13 11.89 -14.51
CA SER A 47 -1.30 11.20 -13.95
C SER A 47 -1.03 9.71 -13.72
N PHE A 48 -1.89 9.07 -12.92
CA PHE A 48 -1.97 7.62 -12.78
C PHE A 48 -3.21 7.14 -13.52
N ASP A 49 -3.03 6.26 -14.51
CA ASP A 49 -4.03 5.99 -15.53
C ASP A 49 -4.69 4.60 -15.42
N ALA A 50 -4.18 3.70 -14.56
CA ALA A 50 -4.85 2.41 -14.34
C ALA A 50 -6.29 2.65 -13.85
N GLY A 51 -7.22 1.82 -14.33
CA GLY A 51 -8.66 2.06 -14.22
C GLY A 51 -9.48 0.77 -14.27
N LEU A 52 -10.62 0.81 -14.96
CA LEU A 52 -11.59 -0.29 -14.99
C LEU A 52 -10.99 -1.57 -15.55
N ASN A 53 -10.22 -1.46 -16.64
CA ASN A 53 -9.59 -2.62 -17.29
C ASN A 53 -8.65 -3.38 -16.36
N GLU A 54 -7.84 -2.67 -15.58
CA GLU A 54 -6.90 -3.28 -14.63
C GLU A 54 -7.67 -3.85 -13.43
N VAL A 55 -8.60 -3.11 -12.86
CA VAL A 55 -9.37 -3.56 -11.69
C VAL A 55 -10.16 -4.84 -11.98
N LEU A 56 -10.73 -4.99 -13.17
CA LEU A 56 -11.47 -6.20 -13.57
C LEU A 56 -10.59 -7.46 -13.67
N GLN A 57 -9.28 -7.30 -13.84
CA GLN A 57 -8.33 -8.41 -13.87
C GLN A 57 -7.88 -8.86 -12.48
N LEU A 58 -8.11 -8.04 -11.44
CA LEU A 58 -7.72 -8.37 -10.08
C LEU A 58 -8.69 -9.39 -9.45
N GLN A 59 -8.14 -10.33 -8.70
CA GLN A 59 -8.90 -11.37 -7.99
C GLN A 59 -8.52 -11.40 -6.52
N PRO A 60 -9.43 -10.95 -5.61
CA PRO A 60 -9.22 -11.12 -4.17
C PRO A 60 -9.15 -12.60 -3.81
N ILE A 61 -8.29 -12.93 -2.86
CA ILE A 61 -8.11 -14.28 -2.31
C ILE A 61 -8.28 -14.26 -0.80
N ILE A 62 -8.72 -15.39 -0.26
CA ILE A 62 -8.65 -15.68 1.18
C ILE A 62 -7.38 -16.51 1.40
N TYR A 63 -6.56 -16.12 2.37
CA TYR A 63 -5.30 -16.81 2.64
C TYR A 63 -4.98 -16.86 4.14
N ARG A 64 -4.08 -17.78 4.49
CA ARG A 64 -3.42 -17.85 5.80
C ARG A 64 -1.92 -17.87 5.58
N TYR A 65 -1.15 -17.31 6.50
CA TYR A 65 0.30 -17.43 6.43
C TYR A 65 0.72 -18.89 6.67
N LYS A 66 1.69 -19.38 5.89
CA LYS A 66 2.25 -20.72 6.09
C LYS A 66 2.94 -20.77 7.46
N LYS A 67 2.64 -21.81 8.25
CA LYS A 67 3.38 -22.09 9.50
C LYS A 67 4.87 -22.29 9.19
N GLY A 68 5.74 -21.63 9.95
CA GLY A 68 7.18 -21.71 9.75
C GLY A 68 7.67 -21.09 8.44
N ASN A 69 6.95 -20.11 7.87
CA ASN A 69 7.44 -19.37 6.71
C ASN A 69 8.80 -18.70 7.02
N SER A 70 9.59 -18.49 5.97
CA SER A 70 10.95 -17.95 6.02
C SER A 70 11.09 -16.55 6.65
N LEU A 71 9.98 -15.83 6.80
CA LEU A 71 9.93 -14.52 7.45
C LEU A 71 9.40 -14.59 8.89
N ASN A 72 9.11 -15.79 9.41
CA ASN A 72 8.53 -16.03 10.73
C ASN A 72 7.24 -15.21 10.99
N ILE A 73 6.47 -14.94 9.94
CA ILE A 73 5.19 -14.25 10.08
C ILE A 73 4.21 -15.20 10.79
N PRO A 74 3.57 -14.79 11.91
CA PRO A 74 2.64 -15.64 12.62
C PRO A 74 1.37 -15.91 11.79
N ASP A 75 0.82 -17.12 11.92
CA ASP A 75 -0.50 -17.48 11.39
C ASP A 75 -1.56 -17.08 12.42
N GLU A 76 -2.07 -15.84 12.31
CA GLU A 76 -3.05 -15.26 13.23
C GLU A 76 -4.51 -15.47 12.77
N GLY A 77 -4.74 -16.29 11.73
CA GLY A 77 -6.06 -16.58 11.19
C GLY A 77 -6.17 -16.33 9.69
N GLU A 78 -7.41 -16.26 9.21
CA GLU A 78 -7.71 -15.97 7.81
C GLU A 78 -7.60 -14.48 7.51
N HIS A 79 -7.06 -14.19 6.33
CA HIS A 79 -6.90 -12.85 5.78
C HIS A 79 -7.54 -12.78 4.40
N ILE A 80 -8.03 -11.60 4.03
CA ILE A 80 -8.48 -11.29 2.67
C ILE A 80 -7.45 -10.35 2.06
N GLY A 81 -7.02 -10.64 0.85
CA GLY A 81 -6.05 -9.82 0.14
C GLY A 81 -5.86 -10.27 -1.29
N PHE A 82 -4.65 -10.10 -1.82
CA PHE A 82 -4.31 -10.46 -3.19
C PHE A 82 -3.04 -11.32 -3.23
N SER A 83 -2.87 -12.06 -4.33
CA SER A 83 -1.56 -12.57 -4.72
C SER A 83 -0.74 -11.41 -5.28
N ALA A 84 0.34 -11.03 -4.59
CA ALA A 84 1.22 -9.96 -5.07
C ALA A 84 1.80 -10.28 -6.46
N GLN A 85 2.03 -11.56 -6.77
CA GLN A 85 2.52 -11.99 -8.08
C GLN A 85 1.50 -11.76 -9.21
N GLU A 86 0.20 -11.93 -8.93
CA GLU A 86 -0.84 -11.66 -9.94
C GLU A 86 -1.10 -10.16 -10.07
N VAL A 87 -1.12 -9.43 -8.96
CA VAL A 87 -1.26 -7.96 -8.98
C VAL A 87 -0.11 -7.33 -9.77
N GLN A 88 1.13 -7.78 -9.58
CA GLN A 88 2.29 -7.19 -10.26
C GLN A 88 2.20 -7.25 -11.79
N LYS A 89 1.49 -8.24 -12.35
CA LYS A 89 1.27 -8.36 -13.80
C LYS A 89 0.27 -7.34 -14.34
N VAL A 90 -0.59 -6.80 -13.48
CA VAL A 90 -1.73 -5.95 -13.83
C VAL A 90 -1.51 -4.50 -13.41
N ILE A 91 -1.13 -4.26 -12.15
CA ILE A 91 -0.81 -2.95 -11.57
C ILE A 91 0.56 -3.07 -10.88
N PRO A 92 1.68 -2.99 -11.62
CA PRO A 92 3.01 -3.20 -11.07
C PRO A 92 3.38 -2.19 -9.98
N GLU A 93 2.82 -0.97 -10.02
CA GLU A 93 3.02 0.07 -9.00
C GLU A 93 2.50 -0.34 -7.62
N ALA A 94 1.52 -1.25 -7.57
CA ALA A 94 0.93 -1.77 -6.31
C ALA A 94 1.81 -2.82 -5.61
N VAL A 95 2.99 -3.12 -6.17
CA VAL A 95 3.87 -4.17 -5.65
C VAL A 95 5.30 -3.67 -5.55
N THR A 96 5.85 -3.77 -4.35
CA THR A 96 7.28 -3.54 -4.09
C THR A 96 7.96 -4.84 -3.68
N GLU A 97 9.28 -4.88 -3.74
CA GLU A 97 10.08 -5.99 -3.22
C GLU A 97 10.83 -5.55 -1.97
N ASN A 98 10.91 -6.40 -0.95
CA ASN A 98 11.78 -6.14 0.20
C ASN A 98 13.22 -6.57 -0.06
N SER A 99 14.14 -6.23 0.84
CA SER A 99 15.56 -6.55 0.71
C SER A 99 15.90 -8.06 0.65
N LYS A 100 14.92 -8.93 0.87
CA LYS A 100 15.06 -10.39 0.82
C LYS A 100 14.36 -11.03 -0.39
N GLY A 101 13.85 -10.23 -1.33
CA GLY A 101 13.21 -10.74 -2.53
C GLY A 101 11.72 -11.09 -2.38
N TYR A 102 11.08 -10.75 -1.26
CA TYR A 102 9.65 -11.00 -1.10
C TYR A 102 8.83 -9.80 -1.57
N LEU A 103 7.86 -10.08 -2.43
CA LEU A 103 6.87 -9.09 -2.87
C LEU A 103 5.99 -8.66 -1.69
N MET A 104 5.76 -7.35 -1.60
CA MET A 104 4.91 -6.68 -0.63
C MET A 104 3.88 -5.85 -1.39
N MET A 105 2.67 -5.75 -0.82
CA MET A 105 1.59 -4.97 -1.41
C MET A 105 1.67 -3.51 -0.95
N ASP A 106 1.60 -2.60 -1.91
CA ASP A 106 1.14 -1.23 -1.73
C ASP A 106 -0.30 -1.14 -2.27
N ASN A 107 -1.27 -0.86 -1.40
CA ASN A 107 -2.67 -0.86 -1.78
C ASN A 107 -3.10 0.44 -2.46
N ASP A 108 -2.32 1.53 -2.35
CA ASP A 108 -2.72 2.85 -2.84
C ASP A 108 -2.96 2.86 -4.36
N PRO A 109 -2.10 2.28 -5.22
CA PRO A 109 -2.37 2.25 -6.66
C PRO A 109 -3.65 1.48 -7.02
N ILE A 110 -3.99 0.42 -6.29
CA ILE A 110 -5.28 -0.29 -6.49
C ILE A 110 -6.45 0.61 -6.09
N LEU A 111 -6.35 1.36 -4.99
CA LEU A 111 -7.38 2.32 -4.56
C LEU A 111 -7.61 3.41 -5.62
N TRP A 112 -6.53 3.96 -6.19
CA TRP A 112 -6.62 4.97 -7.25
C TRP A 112 -7.15 4.39 -8.56
N ALA A 113 -6.80 3.15 -8.90
CA ALA A 113 -7.36 2.46 -10.05
C ALA A 113 -8.88 2.23 -9.90
N MET A 114 -9.34 1.86 -8.70
CA MET A 114 -10.78 1.76 -8.41
C MET A 114 -11.50 3.12 -8.52
N LEU A 115 -10.86 4.22 -8.09
CA LEU A 115 -11.40 5.57 -8.30
C LEU A 115 -11.55 5.89 -9.79
N ASN A 116 -10.54 5.59 -10.61
CA ASN A 116 -10.59 5.79 -12.06
C ASN A 116 -11.66 4.91 -12.71
N ALA A 117 -11.75 3.63 -12.32
CA ALA A 117 -12.77 2.70 -12.77
C ALA A 117 -14.20 3.22 -12.51
N ILE A 118 -14.46 3.82 -11.35
CA ILE A 118 -15.77 4.43 -11.04
C ILE A 118 -16.08 5.60 -11.98
N LYS A 119 -15.08 6.44 -12.30
CA LYS A 119 -15.25 7.55 -13.25
C LYS A 119 -15.53 7.03 -14.66
N GLU A 120 -14.82 6.01 -15.10
CA GLU A 120 -15.00 5.36 -16.41
C GLU A 120 -16.40 4.75 -16.54
N LEU A 121 -16.82 3.94 -15.57
CA LEU A 121 -18.17 3.38 -15.53
C LEU A 121 -19.25 4.48 -15.58
N LYS A 122 -19.06 5.59 -14.86
CA LYS A 122 -20.00 6.72 -14.91
C LYS A 122 -20.05 7.39 -16.28
N ALA A 123 -18.95 7.40 -17.02
CA ALA A 123 -18.90 7.95 -18.38
C ALA A 123 -19.61 7.02 -19.38
N GLU A 124 -19.42 5.70 -19.27
CA GLU A 124 -20.09 4.70 -20.12
C GLU A 124 -21.61 4.71 -19.95
N MET A 125 -22.10 4.86 -18.73
CA MET A 125 -23.55 4.92 -18.43
C MET A 125 -24.26 6.17 -18.97
N LYS A 126 -23.55 7.15 -19.53
CA LYS A 126 -24.14 8.38 -20.11
C LYS A 126 -24.37 8.26 -21.63
N LEU A 127 -24.01 7.13 -22.23
CA LEU A 127 -24.28 6.76 -23.62
C LEU A 127 -25.58 5.93 -23.70
#